data_AF-A0A2A2PUW2-F1
#
_entry.id   AF-A0A2A2PUW2-F1
#
_cell.length_a   1.000
_cell.length_b   1.000
_cell.length_c   1.000
_cell.angle_alpha   90.00
_cell.angle_beta   90.00
_cell.angle_gamma   90.00
#
_symmetry.space_group_name_H-M   'P 1'
#
loop_
_entity.id
_entity.type
_entity.pdbx_description
1 polymer ?
#
loop_
_entity_poly.entity_id
_entity_poly.type
_entity_poly.pdbx_seq_one_letter_code
_entity_poly.pdbx_strand_id
1 'polypeptide(L)'
;MSKSLLFAIAFTPLLVGAEEAVIDDEAKVPAYTLPDPLRFENGDAVKTPADWSKRRTELLDLFARHVYGKTPLGRPEGMHFESRKKVEGFLGGKATLEEIRIHFQEGESGPFLDLLLIKPSKPMVGGAPTFVGLNFTGNHGVDPSTEITLSTTWMRESNEPGKKGEVIDHRSTEASRGNQATRWPLEKIVDAGCALATFYYGDIDPDFDDGFENGIHALFGKPGPEEWGSIGAWAWGASRVMDYLETDGGINAKKVAVMGHSRLGKTSLWAGAQDERFAMVISNNSGCGGAALSRRRFGERVGRINTSFPHWF
;
A
#
# COMPACT_ATOMS: atom_id res chain seq x y z
N MET A 1 11.08 -60.30 -43.04
CA MET A 1 10.02 -59.28 -43.16
C MET A 1 9.68 -58.78 -41.77
N SER A 2 10.35 -57.73 -41.29
CA SER A 2 10.07 -57.09 -40.01
C SER A 2 9.25 -55.82 -40.27
N LYS A 3 8.07 -55.69 -39.65
CA LYS A 3 7.19 -54.53 -39.79
C LYS A 3 7.65 -53.45 -38.80
N SER A 4 8.17 -52.35 -39.32
CA SER A 4 8.46 -51.13 -38.55
C SER A 4 7.15 -50.42 -38.19
N LEU A 5 6.93 -50.18 -36.89
CA LEU A 5 5.81 -49.41 -36.36
C LEU A 5 6.25 -47.94 -36.28
N LEU A 6 5.73 -47.07 -37.15
CA LEU A 6 5.90 -45.62 -37.01
C LEU A 6 4.97 -45.12 -35.90
N PHE A 7 5.55 -44.57 -34.82
CA PHE A 7 4.82 -43.75 -33.86
C PHE A 7 4.69 -42.34 -34.43
N ALA A 8 3.48 -41.94 -34.79
CA ALA A 8 3.14 -40.55 -35.09
C ALA A 8 2.98 -39.79 -33.76
N ILE A 9 3.95 -38.93 -33.42
CA ILE A 9 3.82 -37.99 -32.32
C ILE A 9 2.92 -36.85 -32.79
N ALA A 10 1.66 -36.88 -32.36
CA ALA A 10 0.75 -35.75 -32.53
C ALA A 10 1.20 -34.62 -31.58
N PHE A 11 1.86 -33.60 -32.14
CA PHE A 11 2.04 -32.32 -31.45
C PHE A 11 0.69 -31.61 -31.38
N THR A 12 0.00 -31.73 -30.26
CA THR A 12 -1.11 -30.83 -29.92
C THR A 12 -0.47 -29.52 -29.46
N PRO A 13 -0.63 -28.41 -30.19
CA PRO A 13 -0.15 -27.12 -29.69
C PRO A 13 -0.94 -26.82 -28.40
N LEU A 14 -0.21 -26.63 -27.30
CA LEU A 14 -0.75 -25.96 -26.12
C LEU A 14 -1.29 -24.61 -26.61
N LEU A 15 -2.61 -24.47 -26.62
CA LEU A 15 -3.28 -23.19 -26.75
C LEU A 15 -2.84 -22.36 -25.54
N VAL A 16 -1.77 -21.57 -25.72
CA VAL A 16 -1.55 -20.38 -24.91
C VAL A 16 -2.80 -19.54 -25.12
N GLY A 17 -3.67 -19.50 -24.11
CA GLY A 17 -4.90 -18.73 -24.17
C GLY A 17 -4.56 -17.30 -24.58
N ALA A 18 -5.12 -16.83 -25.69
CA ALA A 18 -4.97 -15.45 -26.11
C ALA A 18 -5.42 -14.56 -24.94
N GLU A 19 -4.55 -13.65 -24.50
CA GLU A 19 -4.93 -12.66 -23.53
C GLU A 19 -6.12 -11.90 -24.11
N GLU A 20 -7.31 -12.02 -23.49
CA GLU A 20 -8.50 -11.33 -23.97
C GLU A 20 -8.17 -9.84 -24.14
N ALA A 21 -8.56 -9.24 -25.27
CA ALA A 21 -8.23 -7.84 -25.56
C ALA A 21 -8.71 -6.90 -24.42
N VAL A 22 -7.91 -5.87 -24.13
CA VAL A 22 -8.27 -4.82 -23.17
C VAL A 22 -9.53 -4.10 -23.66
N ILE A 23 -10.50 -3.90 -22.76
CA ILE A 23 -11.70 -3.11 -23.03
C ILE A 23 -11.40 -1.67 -22.62
N ASP A 24 -11.27 -0.77 -23.58
CA ASP A 24 -11.04 0.67 -23.41
C ASP A 24 -12.11 1.54 -24.09
N ASP A 25 -13.11 0.90 -24.68
CA ASP A 25 -14.27 1.50 -25.32
C ASP A 25 -15.53 1.19 -24.49
N GLU A 26 -16.27 2.22 -24.08
CA GLU A 26 -17.47 2.07 -23.26
C GLU A 26 -18.52 1.17 -23.95
N ALA A 27 -18.59 1.19 -25.28
CA ALA A 27 -19.52 0.37 -26.05
C ALA A 27 -19.23 -1.14 -25.94
N LYS A 28 -18.04 -1.52 -25.50
CA LYS A 28 -17.61 -2.92 -25.32
C LYS A 28 -17.73 -3.40 -23.87
N VAL A 29 -18.17 -2.55 -22.94
CA VAL A 29 -18.42 -2.94 -21.54
C VAL A 29 -19.59 -3.92 -21.49
N PRO A 30 -19.42 -5.14 -20.97
CA PRO A 30 -20.50 -6.10 -20.88
C PRO A 30 -21.59 -5.63 -19.91
N ALA A 31 -22.82 -6.10 -20.08
CA ALA A 31 -23.83 -5.93 -19.05
C ALA A 31 -23.42 -6.68 -17.77
N TYR A 32 -23.67 -6.07 -16.61
CA TYR A 32 -23.40 -6.69 -15.31
C TYR A 32 -24.41 -6.24 -14.26
N THR A 33 -24.50 -7.01 -13.18
CA THR A 33 -25.27 -6.67 -11.98
C THR A 33 -24.32 -6.55 -10.79
N LEU A 34 -24.50 -5.53 -9.96
CA LEU A 34 -23.73 -5.35 -8.73
C LEU A 34 -24.45 -5.99 -7.55
N PRO A 35 -23.72 -6.63 -6.61
CA PRO A 35 -24.27 -6.97 -5.30
C PRO A 35 -24.74 -5.70 -4.60
N ASP A 36 -25.89 -5.79 -3.91
CA ASP A 36 -26.44 -4.68 -3.13
C ASP A 36 -25.69 -4.59 -1.79
N PRO A 37 -24.97 -3.49 -1.50
CA PRO A 37 -24.27 -3.34 -0.22
C PRO A 37 -25.25 -3.26 0.96
N LEU A 38 -26.52 -2.94 0.73
CA LEU A 38 -27.59 -2.89 1.73
C LEU A 38 -28.38 -4.20 1.83
N ARG A 39 -27.79 -5.31 1.40
CA ARG A 39 -28.28 -6.66 1.65
C ARG A 39 -27.20 -7.54 2.24
N PHE A 40 -27.56 -8.31 3.25
CA PHE A 40 -26.73 -9.39 3.79
C PHE A 40 -26.66 -10.57 2.80
N GLU A 41 -25.66 -11.45 2.95
CA GLU A 41 -25.50 -12.66 2.13
C GLU A 41 -26.70 -13.62 2.26
N ASN A 42 -27.41 -13.59 3.39
CA ASN A 42 -28.64 -14.37 3.59
C ASN A 42 -29.88 -13.77 2.87
N GLY A 43 -29.73 -12.60 2.24
CA GLY A 43 -30.78 -11.90 1.49
C GLY A 43 -31.55 -10.82 2.28
N ASP A 44 -31.37 -10.76 3.61
CA ASP A 44 -32.02 -9.75 4.46
C ASP A 44 -31.55 -8.34 4.12
N ALA A 45 -32.45 -7.36 4.27
CA ALA A 45 -32.13 -5.96 4.01
C ALA A 45 -31.47 -5.29 5.22
N VAL A 46 -30.44 -4.49 4.96
CA VAL A 46 -29.79 -3.58 5.91
C VAL A 46 -30.63 -2.30 5.98
N LYS A 47 -31.22 -1.99 7.14
CA LYS A 47 -32.17 -0.87 7.27
C LYS A 47 -31.72 0.21 8.23
N THR A 48 -30.81 -0.11 9.14
CA THR A 48 -30.37 0.78 10.21
C THR A 48 -28.84 0.88 10.28
N PRO A 49 -28.30 1.92 10.93
CA PRO A 49 -26.87 1.99 11.22
C PRO A 49 -26.34 0.78 12.01
N ALA A 50 -27.15 0.21 12.90
CA ALA A 50 -26.78 -0.99 13.65
C ALA A 50 -26.71 -2.24 12.75
N ASP A 51 -27.58 -2.35 11.75
CA ASP A 51 -27.49 -3.39 10.72
C ASP A 51 -26.25 -3.19 9.86
N TRP A 52 -25.94 -1.93 9.53
CA TRP A 52 -24.73 -1.60 8.76
C TRP A 52 -23.46 -2.02 9.50
N SER A 53 -23.36 -1.82 10.82
CA SER A 53 -22.22 -2.31 11.59
C SER A 53 -22.02 -3.82 11.45
N LYS A 54 -23.11 -4.61 11.38
CA LYS A 54 -23.03 -6.06 11.12
C LYS A 54 -22.65 -6.36 9.68
N ARG A 55 -23.24 -5.66 8.71
CA ARG A 55 -22.92 -5.82 7.29
C ARG A 55 -21.48 -5.42 6.98
N ARG A 56 -20.93 -4.43 7.68
CA ARG A 56 -19.51 -4.06 7.59
C ARG A 56 -18.61 -5.24 7.93
N THR A 57 -18.88 -5.94 9.04
CA THR A 57 -18.12 -7.14 9.44
C THR A 57 -18.20 -8.22 8.35
N GLU A 58 -19.39 -8.47 7.81
CA GLU A 58 -19.59 -9.44 6.73
C GLU A 58 -18.85 -9.06 5.45
N LEU A 59 -18.89 -7.78 5.05
CA LEU A 59 -18.16 -7.28 3.89
C LEU A 59 -16.64 -7.38 4.09
N LEU A 60 -16.13 -7.02 5.27
CA LEU A 60 -14.71 -7.14 5.58
C LEU A 60 -14.24 -8.60 5.47
N ASP A 61 -15.02 -9.54 5.99
CA ASP A 61 -14.72 -10.96 5.88
C ASP A 61 -14.76 -11.45 4.41
N LEU A 62 -15.72 -11.00 3.61
CA LEU A 62 -15.75 -11.29 2.17
C LEU A 62 -14.52 -10.75 1.43
N PHE A 63 -14.11 -9.50 1.70
CA PHE A 63 -12.92 -8.91 1.09
C PHE A 63 -11.64 -9.59 1.57
N ALA A 64 -11.54 -9.94 2.85
CA ALA A 64 -10.40 -10.69 3.39
C ALA A 64 -10.31 -12.08 2.77
N ARG A 65 -11.42 -12.82 2.65
CA ARG A 65 -11.40 -14.19 2.09
C ARG A 65 -11.19 -14.26 0.58
N HIS A 66 -11.61 -13.24 -0.16
CA HIS A 66 -11.71 -13.34 -1.63
C HIS A 66 -10.93 -12.28 -2.40
N VAL A 67 -10.35 -11.28 -1.73
CA VAL A 67 -9.67 -10.17 -2.41
C VAL A 67 -8.30 -9.86 -1.82
N TYR A 68 -8.20 -9.45 -0.56
CA TYR A 68 -6.94 -8.91 -0.01
C TYR A 68 -6.25 -9.82 1.02
N GLY A 69 -6.84 -10.98 1.28
CA GLY A 69 -6.39 -11.92 2.31
C GLY A 69 -6.66 -11.45 3.75
N LYS A 70 -6.67 -12.42 4.68
CA LYS A 70 -6.80 -12.17 6.12
C LYS A 70 -5.52 -11.53 6.64
N THR A 71 -5.64 -10.30 7.11
CA THR A 71 -4.57 -9.57 7.79
C THR A 71 -4.42 -10.11 9.23
N PRO A 72 -3.21 -10.45 9.72
CA PRO A 72 -2.97 -10.80 11.10
C PRO A 72 -3.50 -9.73 12.05
N LEU A 73 -4.16 -10.18 13.12
CA LEU A 73 -4.86 -9.29 14.03
C LEU A 73 -3.87 -8.39 14.80
N GLY A 74 -4.00 -7.09 14.61
CA GLY A 74 -3.51 -6.06 15.55
C GLY A 74 -2.02 -5.70 15.45
N ARG A 75 -1.54 -5.10 16.55
CA ARG A 75 -0.15 -4.69 16.77
C ARG A 75 0.68 -5.92 17.14
N PRO A 76 1.81 -6.19 16.48
CA PRO A 76 2.64 -7.35 16.79
C PRO A 76 3.30 -7.21 18.17
N GLU A 77 3.54 -8.34 18.81
CA GLU A 77 4.25 -8.40 20.09
C GLU A 77 5.69 -7.88 19.93
N GLY A 78 6.19 -7.14 20.92
CA GLY A 78 7.54 -6.55 20.87
C GLY A 78 7.68 -5.32 19.95
N MET A 79 6.61 -4.89 19.27
CA MET A 79 6.66 -3.68 18.43
C MET A 79 7.03 -2.44 19.25
N HIS A 80 8.05 -1.72 18.81
CA HIS A 80 8.57 -0.52 19.47
C HIS A 80 9.05 0.53 18.47
N PHE A 81 9.27 1.75 18.98
CA PHE A 81 9.60 2.93 18.19
C PHE A 81 10.98 3.45 18.58
N GLU A 82 11.81 3.74 17.58
CA GLU A 82 13.15 4.30 17.74
C GLU A 82 13.19 5.67 17.04
N SER A 83 13.41 6.73 17.82
CA SER A 83 13.64 8.07 17.26
C SER A 83 15.04 8.12 16.65
N ARG A 84 15.14 8.37 15.34
CA ARG A 84 16.40 8.35 14.60
C ARG A 84 16.97 9.73 14.36
N LYS A 85 16.10 10.67 13.98
CA LYS A 85 16.51 12.00 13.54
C LYS A 85 15.43 13.03 13.84
N LYS A 86 15.85 14.25 14.17
CA LYS A 86 15.00 15.42 14.25
C LYS A 86 15.74 16.61 13.67
N VAL A 87 15.10 17.32 12.76
CA VAL A 87 15.60 18.54 12.12
C VAL A 87 14.56 19.64 12.32
N GLU A 88 14.94 20.63 13.11
CA GLU A 88 14.14 21.85 13.28
C GLU A 88 14.48 22.85 12.17
N GLY A 89 13.49 23.62 11.72
CA GLY A 89 13.69 24.61 10.67
C GLY A 89 13.64 24.07 9.25
N PHE A 90 13.17 22.84 9.05
CA PHE A 90 12.91 22.26 7.74
C PHE A 90 11.94 23.13 6.92
N LEU A 91 12.04 23.07 5.59
CA LEU A 91 11.27 23.92 4.65
C LEU A 91 11.38 25.42 4.99
N GLY A 92 12.60 25.90 5.23
CA GLY A 92 12.87 27.32 5.50
C GLY A 92 12.23 27.83 6.79
N GLY A 93 12.19 27.01 7.85
CA GLY A 93 11.60 27.37 9.13
C GLY A 93 10.13 27.01 9.31
N LYS A 94 9.46 26.47 8.27
CA LYS A 94 8.02 26.17 8.31
C LYS A 94 7.72 24.86 9.04
N ALA A 95 8.64 23.91 9.04
CA ALA A 95 8.40 22.57 9.54
C ALA A 95 9.52 22.02 10.44
N THR A 96 9.16 21.02 11.22
CA THR A 96 10.09 20.09 11.88
C THR A 96 9.99 18.75 11.16
N LEU A 97 11.12 18.21 10.76
CA LEU A 97 11.25 16.87 10.19
C LEU A 97 11.72 15.91 11.27
N GLU A 98 11.08 14.76 11.37
CA GLU A 98 11.46 13.66 12.26
C GLU A 98 11.51 12.35 11.47
N GLU A 99 12.51 11.52 11.78
CA GLU A 99 12.60 10.15 11.27
C GLU A 99 12.49 9.18 12.43
N ILE A 100 11.55 8.25 12.31
CA ILE A 100 11.24 7.26 13.33
C ILE A 100 11.28 5.89 12.69
N ARG A 101 12.04 4.97 13.28
CA ARG A 101 12.00 3.57 12.91
C ARG A 101 10.97 2.85 13.76
N ILE A 102 10.05 2.14 13.11
CA ILE A 102 9.10 1.25 13.78
C ILE A 102 9.57 -0.18 13.56
N HIS A 103 10.00 -0.83 14.62
CA HIS A 103 10.41 -2.23 14.63
C HIS A 103 9.20 -3.11 14.90
N PHE A 104 9.02 -4.19 14.14
CA PHE A 104 7.83 -5.04 14.24
C PHE A 104 7.98 -6.25 15.17
N GLN A 105 9.14 -6.39 15.82
CA GLN A 105 9.44 -7.41 16.82
C GLN A 105 10.39 -6.83 17.87
N GLU A 106 10.72 -7.63 18.89
CA GLU A 106 11.76 -7.27 19.86
C GLU A 106 13.15 -7.21 19.21
N GLY A 107 13.96 -6.22 19.62
CA GLY A 107 15.31 -5.99 19.07
C GLY A 107 15.32 -5.34 17.69
N GLU A 108 16.52 -5.24 17.09
CA GLU A 108 16.76 -4.41 15.89
C GLU A 108 17.01 -5.21 14.60
N SER A 109 17.05 -6.54 14.68
CA SER A 109 17.42 -7.41 13.55
C SER A 109 16.24 -7.78 12.64
N GLY A 110 15.01 -7.44 13.04
CA GLY A 110 13.79 -7.77 12.31
C GLY A 110 13.43 -6.75 11.22
N PRO A 111 12.37 -7.04 10.45
CA PRO A 111 11.72 -6.06 9.59
C PRO A 111 11.30 -4.82 10.37
N PHE A 112 11.44 -3.68 9.71
CA PHE A 112 11.10 -2.37 10.24
C PHE A 112 10.49 -1.51 9.13
N LEU A 113 9.85 -0.41 9.51
CA LEU A 113 9.53 0.67 8.59
C LEU A 113 10.20 1.96 9.07
N ASP A 114 10.76 2.75 8.14
CA ASP A 114 11.25 4.09 8.45
C ASP A 114 10.15 5.11 8.10
N LEU A 115 9.59 5.73 9.13
CA LEU A 115 8.59 6.80 9.05
C LEU A 115 9.30 8.16 8.95
N LEU A 116 8.96 8.93 7.92
CA LEU A 116 9.25 10.35 7.82
C LEU A 116 8.02 11.14 8.27
N LEU A 117 8.17 11.95 9.33
CA LEU A 117 7.13 12.80 9.86
C LEU A 117 7.53 14.28 9.72
N ILE A 118 6.76 15.04 8.95
CA ILE A 118 6.96 16.47 8.73
C ILE A 118 5.80 17.22 9.39
N LYS A 119 6.08 17.94 10.47
CA LYS A 119 5.10 18.68 11.28
C LYS A 119 5.24 20.18 11.06
N PRO A 120 4.15 20.97 11.00
CA PRO A 120 4.25 22.42 11.07
C PRO A 120 5.02 22.85 12.34
N SER A 121 5.99 23.78 12.20
CA SER A 121 6.80 24.24 13.33
C SER A 121 6.00 25.01 14.36
N LYS A 122 4.88 25.62 13.95
CA LYS A 122 3.98 26.31 14.88
C LYS A 122 3.17 25.28 15.66
N PRO A 123 3.30 25.20 17.00
CA PRO A 123 2.52 24.28 17.81
C PRO A 123 1.01 24.55 17.64
N MET A 124 0.24 23.48 17.54
CA MET A 124 -1.21 23.53 17.41
C MET A 124 -1.87 22.96 18.66
N VAL A 125 -2.85 23.66 19.21
CA VAL A 125 -3.64 23.17 20.34
C VAL A 125 -4.38 21.90 19.91
N GLY A 126 -4.08 20.78 20.59
CA GLY A 126 -4.65 19.47 20.26
C GLY A 126 -3.99 18.75 19.08
N GLY A 127 -2.81 19.20 18.64
CA GLY A 127 -2.00 18.57 17.59
C GLY A 127 -2.43 18.90 16.16
N ALA A 128 -1.53 18.66 15.20
CA ALA A 128 -1.80 18.86 13.78
C ALA A 128 -2.64 17.71 13.19
N PRO A 129 -3.67 17.98 12.37
CA PRO A 129 -4.22 16.98 11.46
C PRO A 129 -3.12 16.43 10.54
N THR A 130 -3.20 15.15 10.15
CA THR A 130 -2.09 14.49 9.46
C THR A 130 -2.55 13.73 8.24
N PHE A 131 -1.84 13.88 7.13
CA PHE A 131 -1.93 12.94 6.01
C PHE A 131 -0.94 11.79 6.24
N VAL A 132 -1.41 10.55 6.20
CA VAL A 132 -0.57 9.34 6.15
C VAL A 132 -0.56 8.84 4.72
N GLY A 133 0.61 8.66 4.13
CA GLY A 133 0.71 8.12 2.77
C GLY A 133 1.94 7.27 2.54
N LEU A 134 1.78 6.17 1.81
CA LEU A 134 2.90 5.33 1.39
C LEU A 134 3.55 5.94 0.13
N ASN A 135 4.89 5.92 0.06
CA ASN A 135 5.65 6.38 -1.10
C ASN A 135 6.30 5.21 -1.85
N PHE A 136 6.59 5.41 -3.16
CA PHE A 136 7.09 4.36 -4.05
C PHE A 136 8.61 4.25 -4.13
N THR A 137 9.35 5.31 -3.79
CA THR A 137 10.79 5.43 -4.13
C THR A 137 11.66 5.71 -2.92
N GLY A 138 11.13 5.53 -1.70
CA GLY A 138 11.82 5.90 -0.47
C GLY A 138 11.42 7.27 0.03
N ASN A 139 11.58 7.48 1.33
CA ASN A 139 11.29 8.77 1.97
C ASN A 139 12.07 9.93 1.34
N HIS A 140 13.33 9.70 0.96
CA HIS A 140 14.16 10.69 0.26
C HIS A 140 13.59 11.10 -1.11
N GLY A 141 12.67 10.33 -1.71
CA GLY A 141 12.02 10.69 -2.97
C GLY A 141 10.99 11.81 -2.84
N VAL A 142 10.53 12.15 -1.62
CA VAL A 142 9.44 13.13 -1.43
C VAL A 142 9.91 14.58 -1.44
N ASP A 143 11.21 14.84 -1.24
CA ASP A 143 11.82 16.17 -1.24
C ASP A 143 13.31 16.06 -1.61
N PRO A 144 13.91 17.02 -2.34
CA PRO A 144 15.33 16.95 -2.72
C PRO A 144 16.31 17.19 -1.57
N SER A 145 15.86 17.57 -0.37
CA SER A 145 16.74 17.86 0.76
C SER A 145 17.65 16.68 1.13
N THR A 146 18.91 17.00 1.44
CA THR A 146 19.88 16.06 2.00
C THR A 146 19.61 15.73 3.47
N GLU A 147 18.66 16.42 4.09
CA GLU A 147 18.23 16.17 5.47
C GLU A 147 17.36 14.92 5.60
N ILE A 148 16.77 14.41 4.52
CA ILE A 148 16.07 13.11 4.55
C ILE A 148 17.09 12.00 4.32
N THR A 149 17.05 10.95 5.13
CA THR A 149 17.98 9.81 5.01
C THR A 149 17.65 8.98 3.76
N LEU A 150 18.69 8.56 3.02
CA LEU A 150 18.54 7.63 1.90
C LEU A 150 18.07 6.26 2.42
N SER A 151 17.16 5.62 1.70
CA SER A 151 16.68 4.29 2.11
C SER A 151 17.77 3.25 1.86
N THR A 152 18.03 2.43 2.87
CA THR A 152 18.95 1.29 2.77
C THR A 152 18.24 -0.02 2.40
N THR A 153 16.91 -0.01 2.36
CA THR A 153 16.07 -1.15 2.00
C THR A 153 16.18 -1.45 0.50
N TRP A 154 15.85 -2.68 0.11
CA TRP A 154 15.79 -3.06 -1.30
C TRP A 154 14.85 -2.14 -2.08
N MET A 155 15.30 -1.72 -3.26
CA MET A 155 14.51 -0.93 -4.19
C MET A 155 14.56 -1.51 -5.59
N ARG A 156 13.45 -1.39 -6.30
CA ARG A 156 13.36 -1.82 -7.69
C ARG A 156 14.12 -0.84 -8.58
N GLU A 157 15.02 -1.36 -9.39
CA GLU A 157 15.66 -0.59 -10.45
C GLU A 157 14.66 -0.28 -11.57
N SER A 158 14.77 0.94 -12.11
CA SER A 158 13.95 1.39 -13.22
C SER A 158 14.78 1.52 -14.49
N ASN A 159 14.32 0.89 -15.56
CA ASN A 159 14.88 1.07 -16.90
C ASN A 159 14.25 2.26 -17.64
N GLU A 160 13.36 3.02 -17.00
CA GLU A 160 12.73 4.19 -17.62
C GLU A 160 13.77 5.28 -17.93
N PRO A 161 13.72 5.89 -19.13
CA PRO A 161 14.52 7.06 -19.45
C PRO A 161 14.32 8.17 -18.40
N GLY A 162 15.44 8.68 -17.86
CA GLY A 162 15.44 9.71 -16.82
C GLY A 162 15.55 9.21 -15.38
N LYS A 163 15.37 7.90 -15.13
CA LYS A 163 15.55 7.30 -13.79
C LYS A 163 16.87 6.54 -13.61
N LYS A 164 17.75 6.60 -14.62
CA LYS A 164 19.03 5.90 -14.60
C LYS A 164 19.91 6.44 -13.48
N GLY A 165 20.39 5.54 -12.63
CA GLY A 165 21.28 5.87 -11.52
C GLY A 165 20.56 6.27 -10.23
N GLU A 166 19.23 6.43 -10.22
CA GLU A 166 18.45 6.65 -8.99
C GLU A 166 18.54 5.45 -8.03
N VAL A 167 18.51 4.24 -8.60
CA VAL A 167 18.71 2.98 -7.88
C VAL A 167 19.82 2.22 -8.61
N ILE A 168 20.83 1.76 -7.86
CA ILE A 168 21.94 0.94 -8.36
C ILE A 168 22.13 -0.23 -7.39
N ASP A 169 22.23 -1.45 -7.91
CA ASP A 169 22.34 -2.69 -7.14
C ASP A 169 21.25 -2.79 -6.06
N HIS A 170 20.02 -2.42 -6.45
CA HIS A 170 18.86 -2.37 -5.58
C HIS A 170 19.01 -1.48 -4.33
N ARG A 171 19.81 -0.42 -4.40
CA ARG A 171 19.97 0.59 -3.35
C ARG A 171 19.74 1.99 -3.89
N SER A 172 19.12 2.84 -3.09
CA SER A 172 18.95 4.25 -3.43
C SER A 172 20.30 4.97 -3.54
N THR A 173 20.35 5.97 -4.41
CA THR A 173 21.50 6.86 -4.54
C THR A 173 21.09 8.31 -4.30
N GLU A 174 22.06 9.21 -4.16
CA GLU A 174 21.80 10.66 -4.10
C GLU A 174 20.98 11.18 -5.29
N ALA A 175 21.08 10.54 -6.47
CA ALA A 175 20.32 10.95 -7.65
C ALA A 175 18.80 10.72 -7.52
N SER A 176 18.36 9.90 -6.57
CA SER A 176 16.93 9.61 -6.33
C SER A 176 16.22 10.62 -5.43
N ARG A 177 16.95 11.57 -4.82
CA ARG A 177 16.37 12.60 -3.94
C ARG A 177 15.34 13.45 -4.68
N GLY A 178 14.17 13.60 -4.09
CA GLY A 178 13.09 14.41 -4.65
C GLY A 178 12.52 13.90 -5.98
N ASN A 179 12.84 12.67 -6.42
CA ASN A 179 12.36 12.14 -7.71
C ASN A 179 10.83 12.00 -7.80
N GLN A 180 10.12 12.15 -6.68
CA GLN A 180 8.66 12.21 -6.58
C GLN A 180 8.13 13.45 -5.85
N ALA A 181 8.94 14.50 -5.66
CA ALA A 181 8.52 15.71 -4.95
C ALA A 181 7.25 16.36 -5.54
N THR A 182 7.04 16.25 -6.86
CA THR A 182 5.82 16.76 -7.52
C THR A 182 4.53 16.08 -7.06
N ARG A 183 4.63 14.89 -6.47
CA ARG A 183 3.49 14.13 -5.91
C ARG A 183 3.22 14.47 -4.44
N TRP A 184 4.17 15.14 -3.78
CA TRP A 184 4.17 15.43 -2.35
C TRP A 184 4.33 16.95 -2.14
N PRO A 185 3.24 17.73 -2.22
CA PRO A 185 3.32 19.18 -2.10
C PRO A 185 3.51 19.60 -0.63
N LEU A 186 4.69 19.35 -0.07
CA LEU A 186 5.00 19.48 1.36
C LEU A 186 4.68 20.87 1.91
N GLU A 187 5.14 21.93 1.23
CA GLU A 187 4.84 23.30 1.64
C GLU A 187 3.33 23.57 1.70
N LYS A 188 2.56 23.08 0.72
CA LYS A 188 1.11 23.27 0.71
C LYS A 188 0.43 22.55 1.87
N ILE A 189 0.91 21.36 2.23
CA ILE A 189 0.39 20.59 3.37
C ILE A 189 0.69 21.33 4.68
N VAL A 190 1.92 21.78 4.86
CA VAL A 190 2.37 22.49 6.07
C VAL A 190 1.71 23.87 6.20
N ASP A 191 1.62 24.64 5.11
CA ASP A 191 0.96 25.95 5.08
C ASP A 191 -0.55 25.83 5.38
N ALA A 192 -1.16 24.68 5.11
CA ALA A 192 -2.54 24.37 5.51
C ALA A 192 -2.68 23.97 7.00
N GLY A 193 -1.58 23.91 7.75
CA GLY A 193 -1.55 23.48 9.15
C GLY A 193 -1.66 21.96 9.32
N CYS A 194 -1.38 21.18 8.29
CA CYS A 194 -1.36 19.72 8.36
C CYS A 194 0.07 19.20 8.46
N ALA A 195 0.24 18.06 9.12
CA ALA A 195 1.45 17.26 9.05
C ALA A 195 1.39 16.24 7.90
N LEU A 196 2.55 15.78 7.46
CA LEU A 196 2.69 14.62 6.59
C LEU A 196 3.46 13.51 7.32
N ALA A 197 2.87 12.32 7.36
CA ALA A 197 3.50 11.08 7.77
C ALA A 197 3.64 10.19 6.53
N THR A 198 4.87 9.85 6.13
CA THR A 198 5.10 8.98 4.96
C THR A 198 6.16 7.94 5.23
N PHE A 199 5.99 6.77 4.62
CA PHE A 199 6.95 5.68 4.68
C PHE A 199 7.01 4.96 3.33
N TYR A 200 8.14 4.30 3.08
CA TYR A 200 8.34 3.52 1.88
C TYR A 200 7.59 2.19 1.97
N TYR A 201 6.70 1.91 1.03
CA TYR A 201 5.93 0.66 1.04
C TYR A 201 6.80 -0.60 0.95
N GLY A 202 7.99 -0.50 0.34
CA GLY A 202 8.95 -1.60 0.26
C GLY A 202 9.69 -1.89 1.56
N ASP A 203 9.58 -1.04 2.59
CA ASP A 203 10.01 -1.40 3.96
C ASP A 203 9.08 -2.44 4.57
N ILE A 204 7.81 -2.44 4.18
CA ILE A 204 6.83 -3.44 4.63
C ILE A 204 6.95 -4.70 3.79
N ASP A 205 6.83 -4.57 2.47
CA ASP A 205 6.90 -5.69 1.55
C ASP A 205 7.38 -5.17 0.18
N PRO A 206 8.63 -5.49 -0.22
CA PRO A 206 9.16 -5.20 -1.54
C PRO A 206 8.23 -5.61 -2.69
N ASP A 207 8.06 -4.74 -3.67
CA ASP A 207 7.09 -4.98 -4.75
C ASP A 207 7.66 -5.80 -5.91
N PHE A 208 7.97 -7.05 -5.60
CA PHE A 208 8.27 -8.11 -6.55
C PHE A 208 7.89 -9.46 -5.95
N ASP A 209 7.59 -10.43 -6.80
CA ASP A 209 7.28 -11.79 -6.35
C ASP A 209 8.57 -12.57 -6.11
N ASP A 210 8.83 -12.88 -4.84
CA ASP A 210 9.86 -13.83 -4.41
C ASP A 210 9.27 -15.01 -3.62
N GLY A 211 7.94 -15.19 -3.67
CA GLY A 211 7.26 -16.19 -2.87
C GLY A 211 7.07 -15.84 -1.39
N PHE A 212 7.12 -14.55 -1.04
CA PHE A 212 6.98 -13.99 0.32
C PHE A 212 8.16 -14.34 1.25
N GLU A 213 9.37 -14.36 0.69
CA GLU A 213 10.60 -14.68 1.44
C GLU A 213 11.19 -13.45 2.15
N ASN A 214 10.74 -12.24 1.80
CA ASN A 214 11.22 -10.98 2.34
C ASN A 214 10.12 -10.18 3.07
N GLY A 215 10.47 -8.96 3.48
CA GLY A 215 9.52 -8.02 4.09
C GLY A 215 8.95 -8.52 5.42
N ILE A 216 7.75 -8.07 5.74
CA ILE A 216 7.04 -8.41 6.96
C ILE A 216 6.55 -9.86 6.97
N HIS A 217 6.31 -10.45 5.80
CA HIS A 217 5.87 -11.84 5.68
C HIS A 217 6.89 -12.82 6.27
N ALA A 218 8.18 -12.48 6.27
CA ALA A 218 9.22 -13.25 6.95
C ALA A 218 8.96 -13.44 8.47
N LEU A 219 8.21 -12.54 9.12
CA LEU A 219 7.82 -12.67 10.54
C LEU A 219 6.59 -13.55 10.76
N PHE A 220 5.69 -13.62 9.79
CA PHE A 220 4.40 -14.32 9.91
C PHE A 220 4.39 -15.68 9.19
N GLY A 221 5.43 -15.97 8.41
CA GLY A 221 5.51 -17.13 7.53
C GLY A 221 4.87 -16.86 6.17
N LYS A 222 5.08 -17.80 5.24
CA LYS A 222 4.50 -17.72 3.89
C LYS A 222 2.96 -17.75 3.97
N PRO A 223 2.27 -16.73 3.41
CA PRO A 223 0.82 -16.69 3.40
C PRO A 223 0.18 -17.91 2.73
N GLY A 224 -0.87 -18.45 3.36
CA GLY A 224 -1.79 -19.40 2.76
C GLY A 224 -2.78 -18.75 1.78
N PRO A 225 -3.63 -19.55 1.09
CA PRO A 225 -4.52 -19.05 0.03
C PRO A 225 -5.57 -18.00 0.44
N GLU A 226 -5.90 -17.89 1.73
CA GLU A 226 -6.83 -16.89 2.27
C GLU A 226 -6.12 -15.87 3.17
N GLU A 227 -4.79 -15.90 3.24
CA GLU A 227 -4.00 -14.95 4.02
C GLU A 227 -3.55 -13.80 3.12
N TRP A 228 -3.27 -12.65 3.74
CA TRP A 228 -2.87 -11.42 3.06
C TRP A 228 -1.74 -11.56 2.04
N GLY A 229 -1.89 -10.87 0.90
CA GLY A 229 -0.78 -10.49 0.03
C GLY A 229 -0.19 -9.12 0.38
N SER A 230 0.63 -8.57 -0.52
CA SER A 230 1.35 -7.31 -0.30
C SER A 230 0.42 -6.11 -0.06
N ILE A 231 -0.76 -6.03 -0.69
CA ILE A 231 -1.70 -4.93 -0.45
C ILE A 231 -2.22 -4.96 1.00
N GLY A 232 -2.51 -6.16 1.51
CA GLY A 232 -2.87 -6.38 2.92
C GLY A 232 -1.74 -5.98 3.86
N ALA A 233 -0.52 -6.44 3.58
CA ALA A 233 0.68 -6.09 4.34
C ALA A 233 0.92 -4.56 4.38
N TRP A 234 0.89 -3.88 3.23
CA TRP A 234 1.06 -2.44 3.14
C TRP A 234 -0.03 -1.67 3.92
N ALA A 235 -1.28 -2.16 3.89
CA ALA A 235 -2.40 -1.55 4.60
C ALA A 235 -2.26 -1.71 6.13
N TRP A 236 -1.78 -2.88 6.56
CA TRP A 236 -1.39 -3.12 7.94
C TRP A 236 -0.25 -2.19 8.36
N GLY A 237 0.77 -1.99 7.52
CA GLY A 237 1.87 -1.05 7.79
C GLY A 237 1.39 0.37 8.06
N ALA A 238 0.39 0.85 7.31
CA ALA A 238 -0.24 2.15 7.57
C ALA A 238 -0.90 2.20 8.95
N SER A 239 -1.51 1.10 9.39
CA SER A 239 -2.11 1.00 10.73
C SER A 239 -1.03 0.99 11.83
N ARG A 240 0.19 0.49 11.55
CA ARG A 240 1.33 0.59 12.47
C ARG A 240 1.88 2.01 12.59
N VAL A 241 1.84 2.78 11.50
CA VAL A 241 2.10 4.23 11.55
C VAL A 241 1.05 4.93 12.41
N MET A 242 -0.24 4.57 12.29
CA MET A 242 -1.28 5.09 13.19
C MET A 242 -0.96 4.79 14.66
N ASP A 243 -0.49 3.59 14.98
CA ASP A 243 -0.09 3.22 16.35
C ASP A 243 1.00 4.17 16.91
N TYR A 244 1.94 4.62 16.07
CA TYR A 244 2.93 5.63 16.46
C TYR A 244 2.31 7.03 16.61
N LEU A 245 1.47 7.46 15.65
CA LEU A 245 0.87 8.80 15.67
C LEU A 245 -0.05 9.03 16.89
N GLU A 246 -0.65 7.98 17.46
CA GLU A 246 -1.39 8.05 18.73
C GLU A 246 -0.50 8.40 19.94
N THR A 247 0.82 8.22 19.82
CA THR A 247 1.79 8.53 20.87
C THR A 247 2.47 9.89 20.71
N ASP A 248 2.40 10.51 19.52
CA ASP A 248 3.03 11.80 19.24
C ASP A 248 2.12 12.96 19.66
N GLY A 249 2.51 13.68 20.72
CA GLY A 249 1.75 14.83 21.24
C GLY A 249 1.65 16.05 20.30
N GLY A 250 2.44 16.09 19.22
CA GLY A 250 2.33 17.08 18.15
C GLY A 250 1.25 16.76 17.11
N ILE A 251 0.66 15.56 17.16
CA ILE A 251 -0.31 15.06 16.19
C ILE A 251 -1.70 14.94 16.80
N ASN A 252 -2.72 15.29 16.01
CA ASN A 252 -4.10 15.01 16.33
C ASN A 252 -4.48 13.66 15.73
N ALA A 253 -4.29 12.57 16.47
CA ALA A 253 -4.58 11.21 16.00
C ALA A 253 -6.05 10.99 15.59
N LYS A 254 -6.99 11.83 16.06
CA LYS A 254 -8.41 11.80 15.65
C LYS A 254 -8.68 12.47 14.30
N LYS A 255 -7.66 13.08 13.69
CA LYS A 255 -7.74 13.80 12.40
C LYS A 255 -6.65 13.35 11.45
N VAL A 256 -6.52 12.04 11.29
CA VAL A 256 -5.57 11.43 10.36
C VAL A 256 -6.30 10.95 9.11
N ALA A 257 -5.83 11.38 7.95
CA ALA A 257 -6.31 10.95 6.64
C ALA A 257 -5.30 9.98 6.01
N VAL A 258 -5.70 8.74 5.71
CA VAL A 258 -4.85 7.81 4.94
C VAL A 258 -5.04 8.05 3.44
N MET A 259 -3.96 8.16 2.70
CA MET A 259 -3.97 8.44 1.27
C MET A 259 -3.00 7.55 0.50
N GLY A 260 -3.30 7.31 -0.78
CA GLY A 260 -2.35 6.64 -1.65
C GLY A 260 -2.73 6.73 -3.13
N HIS A 261 -1.74 6.45 -3.98
CA HIS A 261 -1.86 6.52 -5.43
C HIS A 261 -1.68 5.15 -6.08
N SER A 262 -2.44 4.85 -7.14
CA SER A 262 -2.30 3.60 -7.91
C SER A 262 -2.42 2.36 -7.01
N ARG A 263 -1.43 1.46 -6.95
CA ARG A 263 -1.44 0.31 -6.03
C ARG A 263 -1.58 0.73 -4.56
N LEU A 264 -0.94 1.82 -4.15
CA LEU A 264 -1.07 2.39 -2.80
C LEU A 264 -2.43 3.08 -2.58
N GLY A 265 -3.14 3.40 -3.67
CA GLY A 265 -4.54 3.82 -3.63
C GLY A 265 -5.50 2.65 -3.31
N LYS A 266 -5.14 1.41 -3.68
CA LYS A 266 -5.82 0.19 -3.24
C LYS A 266 -5.55 -0.04 -1.75
N THR A 267 -4.28 0.09 -1.36
CA THR A 267 -3.82 -0.03 0.02
C THR A 267 -4.53 0.93 0.96
N SER A 268 -4.62 2.22 0.62
CA SER A 268 -5.30 3.21 1.48
C SER A 268 -6.79 2.91 1.67
N LEU A 269 -7.48 2.41 0.62
CA LEU A 269 -8.86 1.93 0.76
C LEU A 269 -8.94 0.78 1.75
N TRP A 270 -8.06 -0.21 1.63
CA TRP A 270 -8.08 -1.37 2.51
C TRP A 270 -7.66 -1.04 3.95
N ALA A 271 -6.70 -0.15 4.14
CA ALA A 271 -6.29 0.35 5.44
C ALA A 271 -7.46 1.04 6.16
N GLY A 272 -8.11 2.01 5.52
CA GLY A 272 -9.25 2.71 6.13
C GLY A 272 -10.52 1.87 6.21
N ALA A 273 -10.67 0.83 5.37
CA ALA A 273 -11.75 -0.13 5.51
C ALA A 273 -11.58 -0.98 6.79
N GLN A 274 -10.36 -1.42 7.10
CA GLN A 274 -10.08 -2.26 8.27
C GLN A 274 -9.94 -1.45 9.57
N ASP A 275 -9.27 -0.30 9.54
CA ASP A 275 -8.92 0.50 10.70
C ASP A 275 -9.72 1.82 10.76
N GLU A 276 -10.73 1.85 11.63
CA GLU A 276 -11.64 2.99 11.79
C GLU A 276 -10.99 4.18 12.54
N ARG A 277 -9.72 4.08 12.96
CA ARG A 277 -8.98 5.23 13.51
C ARG A 277 -8.66 6.26 12.45
N PHE A 278 -8.57 5.87 11.18
CA PHE A 278 -8.43 6.82 10.08
C PHE A 278 -9.72 7.61 9.88
N ALA A 279 -9.64 8.91 10.13
CA ALA A 279 -10.79 9.82 10.02
C ALA A 279 -11.20 10.11 8.57
N MET A 280 -10.32 9.85 7.61
CA MET A 280 -10.55 10.06 6.18
C MET A 280 -9.70 9.12 5.34
N VAL A 281 -10.21 8.73 4.17
CA VAL A 281 -9.51 7.89 3.19
C VAL A 281 -9.50 8.58 1.83
N ILE A 282 -8.33 8.63 1.19
CA ILE A 282 -8.15 9.23 -0.13
C ILE A 282 -7.52 8.20 -1.07
N SER A 283 -8.30 7.75 -2.06
CA SER A 283 -7.84 6.81 -3.09
C SER A 283 -7.63 7.53 -4.42
N ASN A 284 -6.37 7.76 -4.79
CA ASN A 284 -6.03 8.49 -6.01
C ASN A 284 -5.65 7.53 -7.17
N ASN A 285 -6.53 7.39 -8.16
CA ASN A 285 -6.33 6.55 -9.34
C ASN A 285 -6.00 5.08 -9.01
N SER A 286 -6.74 4.48 -8.08
CA SER A 286 -6.45 3.12 -7.58
C SER A 286 -6.82 1.98 -8.53
N GLY A 287 -7.67 2.20 -9.53
CA GLY A 287 -7.91 1.24 -10.61
C GLY A 287 -8.44 -0.14 -10.16
N CYS A 288 -8.04 -1.18 -10.87
CA CYS A 288 -8.43 -2.57 -10.62
C CYS A 288 -8.02 -3.03 -9.22
N GLY A 289 -8.89 -3.75 -8.52
CA GLY A 289 -8.66 -4.14 -7.12
C GLY A 289 -8.57 -2.96 -6.14
N GLY A 290 -9.05 -1.78 -6.55
CA GLY A 290 -9.20 -0.59 -5.72
C GLY A 290 -10.61 -0.03 -5.89
N ALA A 291 -10.73 1.19 -6.40
CA ALA A 291 -12.03 1.83 -6.61
C ALA A 291 -12.76 1.41 -7.90
N ALA A 292 -12.08 0.80 -8.88
CA ALA A 292 -12.71 0.42 -10.14
C ALA A 292 -13.54 -0.88 -9.99
N LEU A 293 -14.76 -0.87 -10.52
CA LEU A 293 -15.64 -2.05 -10.52
C LEU A 293 -15.07 -3.16 -11.41
N SER A 294 -14.62 -4.27 -10.82
CA SER A 294 -14.08 -5.43 -11.57
C SER A 294 -15.08 -5.98 -12.62
N ARG A 295 -16.39 -5.86 -12.37
CA ARG A 295 -17.45 -6.30 -13.29
C ARG A 295 -17.53 -5.49 -14.59
N ARG A 296 -17.00 -4.26 -14.61
CA ARG A 296 -16.91 -3.47 -15.86
C ARG A 296 -15.94 -4.07 -16.87
N ARG A 297 -14.95 -4.84 -16.40
CA ARG A 297 -13.88 -5.41 -17.23
C ARG A 297 -13.15 -4.38 -18.10
N PHE A 298 -13.15 -3.11 -17.70
CA PHE A 298 -12.60 -1.97 -18.46
C PHE A 298 -11.18 -1.64 -17.97
N GLY A 299 -10.22 -1.55 -18.89
CA GLY A 299 -8.80 -1.38 -18.57
C GLY A 299 -8.15 -2.65 -18.00
N GLU A 300 -7.38 -2.51 -16.92
CA GLU A 300 -6.78 -3.63 -16.19
C GLU A 300 -7.86 -4.52 -15.55
N ARG A 301 -7.66 -5.85 -15.60
CA ARG A 301 -8.65 -6.86 -15.16
C ARG A 301 -8.05 -7.81 -14.14
N VAL A 302 -8.92 -8.48 -13.39
CA VAL A 302 -8.56 -9.44 -12.32
C VAL A 302 -7.54 -10.49 -12.80
N GLY A 303 -7.73 -11.08 -13.99
CA GLY A 303 -6.77 -12.05 -14.53
C GLY A 303 -5.38 -11.44 -14.79
N ARG A 304 -5.34 -10.25 -15.39
CA ARG A 304 -4.08 -9.58 -15.74
C ARG A 304 -3.31 -9.10 -14.50
N ILE A 305 -4.01 -8.50 -13.54
CA ILE A 305 -3.37 -8.00 -12.32
C ILE A 305 -2.79 -9.14 -11.48
N ASN A 306 -3.51 -10.26 -11.35
CA ASN A 306 -3.02 -11.44 -10.62
C ASN A 306 -1.91 -12.19 -11.37
N THR A 307 -1.86 -12.11 -12.70
CA THR A 307 -0.76 -12.69 -13.49
C THR A 307 0.50 -11.83 -13.41
N SER A 308 0.34 -10.51 -13.42
CA SER A 308 1.48 -9.57 -13.42
C SER A 308 2.04 -9.31 -12.03
N PHE A 309 1.19 -9.44 -11.01
CA PHE A 309 1.51 -9.17 -9.61
C PHE A 309 0.87 -10.26 -8.72
N PRO A 310 1.35 -11.50 -8.81
CA PRO A 310 0.75 -12.64 -8.11
C PRO A 310 0.83 -12.53 -6.57
N HIS A 311 1.69 -11.66 -6.05
CA HIS A 311 1.89 -11.39 -4.63
C HIS A 311 0.94 -10.32 -4.06
N TRP A 312 0.22 -9.55 -4.89
CA TRP A 312 -0.53 -8.37 -4.40
C TRP A 312 -1.77 -8.68 -3.55
N PHE A 313 -2.46 -9.78 -3.83
CA PHE A 313 -3.80 -10.08 -3.32
C PHE A 313 -3.81 -11.32 -2.43
#